data_AF-A0AAV7N1B3-F1
#
_entry.id   AF-A0AAV7N1B3-F1
#
_cell.length_a   1.000
_cell.length_b   1.000
_cell.length_c   1.000
_cell.angle_alpha   90.00
_cell.angle_beta   90.00
_cell.angle_gamma   90.00
#
_symmetry.space_group_name_H-M   'P 1'
#
loop_
_entity.id
_entity.type
_entity.pdbx_description
1 polymer ?
#
loop_
_entity_poly.entity_id
_entity_poly.type
_entity_poly.pdbx_seq_one_letter_code
_entity_poly.pdbx_strand_id
1 'polypeptide(L)'
;MAGQDHSRGEESRKKRDEDPNPSLHREMDPKILILAMAALTMLATEAFPRKAPRGTCHLSQYQTVLPSHLRATQDLRNKHGHDRLVFVEKKVSLAVRVLENITNPELFEYVSKPLQMLGDIRRSLGHCVNSRAHENRPSQHLDTWLKEFNKIKDMESQECLEKTVILNLMQMLNEDIKCAAHMDQCDKMVQHLYPSQVLTTANQKQE
;
A
#
# COMPACT_ATOMS: atom_id res chain seq x y z
N MET A 1 34.46 64.01 1.02
CA MET A 1 35.93 63.83 0.92
C MET A 1 36.21 62.34 0.91
N ALA A 2 36.97 61.90 -0.12
CA ALA A 2 37.76 60.67 -0.27
C ALA A 2 37.23 59.37 0.38
N GLY A 3 36.95 58.28 -0.32
CA GLY A 3 37.73 57.68 -1.41
C GLY A 3 38.51 56.49 -0.85
N GLN A 4 38.32 55.29 -1.43
CA GLN A 4 39.34 54.56 -2.21
C GLN A 4 39.15 53.02 -2.18
N ASP A 5 39.33 52.47 -3.38
CA ASP A 5 39.22 51.10 -3.88
C ASP A 5 40.06 50.02 -3.18
N HIS A 6 39.62 48.75 -3.31
CA HIS A 6 40.49 47.73 -3.91
C HIS A 6 39.75 46.54 -4.55
N SER A 7 40.15 46.26 -5.79
CA SER A 7 39.75 45.19 -6.71
C SER A 7 40.31 43.80 -6.40
N ARG A 8 39.59 42.76 -6.83
CA ARG A 8 40.07 41.48 -7.42
C ARG A 8 38.82 40.68 -7.83
N GLY A 9 38.61 40.12 -9.01
CA GLY A 9 39.47 39.65 -10.09
C GLY A 9 39.02 38.22 -10.45
N GLU A 10 38.77 37.97 -11.76
CA GLU A 10 38.60 36.65 -12.41
C GLU A 10 37.21 35.97 -12.23
N GLU A 11 36.59 35.28 -13.18
CA GLU A 11 37.14 34.43 -14.24
C GLU A 11 36.11 34.18 -15.36
N SER A 12 36.63 34.10 -16.59
CA SER A 12 35.96 33.85 -17.86
C SER A 12 35.24 32.51 -17.95
N ARG A 13 34.06 32.48 -18.59
CA ARG A 13 33.58 31.27 -19.27
C ARG A 13 32.95 31.57 -20.63
N LYS A 14 33.73 31.21 -21.64
CA LYS A 14 33.51 31.16 -23.09
C LYS A 14 32.22 30.39 -23.43
N LYS A 15 31.24 31.08 -24.04
CA LYS A 15 30.02 30.50 -24.62
C LYS A 15 30.35 30.05 -26.04
N ARG A 16 30.15 28.76 -26.34
CA ARG A 16 30.40 28.14 -27.64
C ARG A 16 29.11 28.17 -28.45
N ASP A 17 29.26 28.49 -29.73
CA ASP A 17 28.23 28.57 -30.76
C ASP A 17 27.52 27.23 -30.98
N GLU A 18 26.18 27.25 -31.00
CA GLU A 18 25.32 26.18 -31.51
C GLU A 18 24.86 26.57 -32.92
N ASP A 19 25.32 25.81 -33.92
CA ASP A 19 24.85 25.87 -35.30
C ASP A 19 23.48 25.15 -35.45
N PRO A 20 22.66 25.54 -36.44
CA PRO A 20 21.28 25.09 -36.57
C PRO A 20 21.17 23.71 -37.22
N ASN A 21 20.31 22.86 -36.62
CA ASN A 21 19.91 21.54 -37.11
C ASN A 21 19.20 21.60 -38.47
N PRO A 22 19.72 20.99 -39.56
CA PRO A 22 18.98 20.87 -40.81
C PRO A 22 18.09 19.62 -40.79
N SER A 23 16.79 19.84 -40.89
CA SER A 23 15.76 18.85 -41.21
C SER A 23 16.13 18.03 -42.45
N LEU A 24 16.41 16.73 -42.27
CA LEU A 24 16.62 15.78 -43.35
C LEU A 24 15.41 14.85 -43.46
N HIS A 25 14.36 15.32 -44.13
CA HIS A 25 13.26 14.46 -44.59
C HIS A 25 13.81 13.63 -45.77
N ARG A 26 14.39 12.46 -45.47
CA ARG A 26 14.77 11.49 -46.50
C ARG A 26 13.55 10.66 -46.85
N GLU A 27 12.95 10.95 -47.99
CA GLU A 27 11.95 10.09 -48.60
C GLU A 27 12.61 8.72 -48.88
N MET A 28 12.08 7.67 -48.29
CA MET A 28 12.62 6.32 -48.41
C MET A 28 12.09 5.73 -49.72
N ASP A 29 12.99 5.43 -50.67
CA ASP A 29 12.62 4.87 -51.97
C ASP A 29 11.70 3.64 -51.77
N PRO A 30 10.54 3.58 -52.43
CA PRO A 30 9.58 2.48 -52.25
C PRO A 30 10.17 1.10 -52.57
N LYS A 31 11.23 1.01 -53.39
CA LYS A 31 11.96 -0.23 -53.64
C LYS A 31 12.80 -0.65 -52.44
N ILE A 32 13.37 0.30 -51.71
CA ILE A 32 14.12 0.04 -50.47
C ILE A 32 13.15 -0.41 -49.37
N LEU A 33 11.96 0.19 -49.30
CA LEU A 33 10.91 -0.26 -48.37
C LEU A 33 10.43 -1.68 -48.69
N ILE A 34 10.20 -2.00 -49.97
CA ILE A 34 9.80 -3.36 -50.38
C ILE A 34 10.91 -4.38 -50.07
N LEU A 35 12.18 -4.05 -50.33
CA LEU A 35 13.31 -4.94 -50.00
C LEU A 35 13.46 -5.12 -48.48
N ALA A 36 13.27 -4.07 -47.68
CA ALA A 36 13.30 -4.15 -46.22
C ALA A 36 12.15 -5.03 -45.68
N MET A 37 10.94 -4.90 -46.23
CA MET A 37 9.79 -5.71 -45.84
C MET A 37 9.92 -7.18 -46.29
N ALA A 38 10.53 -7.43 -47.45
CA ALA A 38 10.88 -8.77 -47.91
C ALA A 38 11.97 -9.43 -47.03
N ALA A 39 12.97 -8.66 -46.58
CA ALA A 39 13.98 -9.15 -45.64
C ALA A 39 13.40 -9.44 -44.25
N LEU A 40 12.47 -8.62 -43.76
CA LEU A 40 11.77 -8.81 -42.48
C LEU A 40 10.85 -10.03 -42.49
N THR A 41 10.25 -10.37 -43.63
CA THR A 41 9.40 -11.57 -43.76
C THR A 41 10.20 -12.87 -43.81
N MET A 42 11.45 -12.83 -44.30
CA MET A 42 12.36 -13.99 -44.29
C MET A 42 12.94 -14.31 -42.90
N LEU A 43 12.91 -13.37 -41.95
CA LEU A 43 13.38 -13.57 -40.58
C LEU A 43 12.28 -14.08 -39.61
N ALA A 44 11.05 -14.26 -40.09
CA ALA A 44 9.93 -14.76 -39.28
C ALA A 44 9.65 -16.26 -39.46
N THR A 45 10.65 -17.05 -39.82
CA THR A 45 10.57 -18.53 -39.81
C THR A 45 11.54 -19.17 -38.83
N GLU A 46 11.77 -18.54 -37.68
CA GLU A 46 12.11 -19.31 -36.49
C GLU A 46 10.83 -20.03 -36.06
N ALA A 47 10.73 -21.28 -36.50
CA ALA A 47 9.74 -22.22 -36.03
C ALA A 47 9.73 -22.18 -34.50
N PHE A 48 8.64 -21.68 -33.90
CA PHE A 48 8.31 -22.01 -32.53
C PHE A 48 8.51 -23.51 -32.37
N PRO A 49 9.38 -23.99 -31.45
CA PRO A 49 9.56 -25.42 -31.26
C PRO A 49 8.19 -26.00 -30.89
N ARG A 50 7.53 -26.63 -31.85
CA ARG A 50 6.24 -27.31 -31.69
C ARG A 50 6.50 -28.62 -30.93
N LYS A 51 6.84 -28.48 -29.65
CA LYS A 51 6.78 -29.44 -28.54
C LYS A 51 7.88 -29.07 -27.53
N ALA A 52 7.54 -28.16 -26.61
CA ALA A 52 8.06 -28.33 -25.26
C ALA A 52 7.62 -29.74 -24.80
N PRO A 53 8.50 -30.54 -24.16
CA PRO A 53 8.08 -31.78 -23.52
C PRO A 53 6.88 -31.44 -22.64
N ARG A 54 5.75 -32.12 -22.83
CA ARG A 54 4.64 -32.04 -21.87
C ARG A 54 5.16 -32.66 -20.58
N GLY A 55 5.71 -31.82 -19.70
CA GLY A 55 5.97 -32.21 -18.32
C GLY A 55 4.66 -32.75 -17.77
N THR A 56 4.66 -34.00 -17.36
CA THR A 56 3.49 -34.59 -16.72
C THR A 56 3.20 -33.77 -15.46
N CYS A 57 1.96 -33.29 -15.34
CA CYS A 57 1.52 -32.51 -14.19
C CYS A 57 1.43 -33.44 -12.97
N HIS A 58 2.51 -33.55 -12.20
CA HIS A 58 2.62 -34.41 -11.01
C HIS A 58 2.01 -33.74 -9.77
N LEU A 59 0.70 -33.50 -9.78
CA LEU A 59 -0.01 -33.01 -8.59
C LEU A 59 -0.38 -34.12 -7.60
N SER A 60 -0.32 -35.38 -8.04
CA SER A 60 -0.63 -36.56 -7.20
C SER A 60 0.26 -36.67 -5.96
N GLN A 61 1.48 -36.13 -6.00
CA GLN A 61 2.40 -36.10 -4.86
C GLN A 61 1.91 -35.23 -3.69
N TYR A 62 0.89 -34.38 -3.91
CA TYR A 62 0.29 -33.54 -2.88
C TYR A 62 -1.05 -34.09 -2.34
N GLN A 63 -1.44 -35.33 -2.69
CA GLN A 63 -2.63 -35.97 -2.11
C GLN A 63 -2.56 -36.05 -0.58
N THR A 64 -1.35 -36.17 -0.03
CA THR A 64 -1.09 -36.12 1.40
C THR A 64 -0.02 -35.08 1.70
N VAL A 65 -0.41 -34.00 2.36
CA VAL A 65 0.52 -32.96 2.83
C VAL A 65 1.19 -33.43 4.11
N LEU A 66 2.52 -33.37 4.17
CA LEU A 66 3.27 -33.77 5.35
C LEU A 66 2.90 -32.87 6.56
N PRO A 67 2.84 -33.42 7.79
CA PRO A 67 2.57 -32.63 9.00
C PRO A 67 3.54 -31.47 9.22
N SER A 68 4.80 -31.60 8.78
CA SER A 68 5.79 -30.51 8.82
C SER A 68 5.43 -29.34 7.91
N HIS A 69 4.93 -29.60 6.70
CA HIS A 69 4.47 -28.56 5.79
C HIS A 69 3.21 -27.88 6.34
N LEU A 70 2.27 -28.65 6.90
CA LEU A 70 1.08 -28.08 7.56
C LEU A 70 1.48 -27.16 8.71
N ARG A 71 2.42 -27.56 9.56
CA ARG A 71 2.95 -26.71 10.64
C ARG A 71 3.61 -25.45 10.11
N ALA A 72 4.50 -25.55 9.13
CA ALA A 72 5.14 -24.38 8.53
C ALA A 72 4.12 -23.41 7.91
N THR A 73 3.07 -23.92 7.25
CA THR A 73 1.96 -23.10 6.74
C THR A 73 1.15 -22.47 7.87
N GLN A 74 0.92 -23.18 8.97
CA GLN A 74 0.26 -22.64 10.16
C GLN A 74 1.09 -21.55 10.81
N ASP A 75 2.40 -21.73 10.95
CA ASP A 75 3.32 -20.74 11.52
C ASP A 75 3.36 -19.48 10.65
N LEU A 76 3.45 -19.65 9.33
CA LEU A 76 3.38 -18.54 8.37
C LEU A 76 2.06 -17.77 8.52
N ARG A 77 0.93 -18.50 8.54
CA ARG A 77 -0.40 -17.91 8.76
C ARG A 77 -0.49 -17.20 10.10
N ASN A 78 0.02 -17.80 11.18
CA ASN A 78 -0.05 -17.24 12.53
C ASN A 78 0.80 -15.97 12.65
N LYS A 79 1.97 -15.94 12.02
CA LYS A 79 2.85 -14.76 11.97
C LYS A 79 2.15 -13.56 11.33
N HIS A 80 1.56 -13.74 10.15
CA HIS A 80 0.79 -12.66 9.50
C HIS A 80 -0.54 -12.36 10.19
N GLY A 81 -1.15 -13.37 10.80
CA GLY A 81 -2.39 -13.25 11.57
C GLY A 81 -2.23 -12.40 12.82
N HIS A 82 -1.07 -12.45 13.49
CA HIS A 82 -0.78 -11.62 14.66
C HIS A 82 -0.73 -10.14 14.30
N ASP A 83 -0.02 -9.76 13.23
CA ASP A 83 0.07 -8.37 12.81
C ASP A 83 -1.31 -7.78 12.48
N ARG A 84 -2.14 -8.56 11.77
CA ARG A 84 -3.53 -8.16 11.48
C ARG A 84 -4.32 -7.95 12.76
N LEU A 85 -4.17 -8.84 13.73
CA LEU A 85 -4.87 -8.72 15.01
C LEU A 85 -4.48 -7.43 15.75
N VAL A 86 -3.19 -7.08 15.79
CA VAL A 86 -2.71 -5.84 16.39
C VAL A 86 -3.22 -4.61 15.64
N PHE A 87 -3.19 -4.65 14.30
CA PHE A 87 -3.72 -3.58 13.45
C PHE A 87 -5.20 -3.29 13.76
N VAL A 88 -6.03 -4.34 13.80
CA VAL A 88 -7.47 -4.21 14.08
C VAL A 88 -7.71 -3.75 15.52
N GLU A 89 -6.94 -4.26 16.49
CA GLU A 89 -7.00 -3.79 17.87
C GLU A 89 -6.76 -2.27 17.96
N LYS A 90 -5.76 -1.74 17.27
CA LYS A 90 -5.47 -0.29 17.29
C LYS A 90 -6.56 0.54 16.62
N LYS A 91 -7.13 0.08 15.50
CA LYS A 91 -8.26 0.75 14.84
C LYS A 91 -9.49 0.79 15.75
N VAL A 92 -9.85 -0.34 16.35
CA VAL A 92 -11.00 -0.44 17.28
C VAL A 92 -10.75 0.43 18.51
N SER A 93 -9.54 0.40 19.08
CA SER A 93 -9.17 1.24 20.22
C SER A 93 -9.28 2.73 19.94
N LEU A 94 -8.90 3.18 18.73
CA LEU A 94 -9.13 4.56 18.30
C LEU A 94 -10.63 4.88 18.17
N ALA A 95 -11.40 4.01 17.51
CA ALA A 95 -12.83 4.22 17.33
C ALA A 95 -13.55 4.34 18.67
N VAL A 96 -13.26 3.44 19.63
CA VAL A 96 -13.81 3.51 20.99
C VAL A 96 -13.48 4.85 21.64
N ARG A 97 -12.21 5.29 21.60
CA ARG A 97 -11.79 6.57 22.20
C ARG A 97 -12.53 7.76 21.59
N VAL A 98 -12.63 7.80 20.26
CA VAL A 98 -13.29 8.92 19.56
C VAL A 98 -14.78 8.95 19.88
N LEU A 99 -15.46 7.80 19.89
CA LEU A 99 -16.88 7.71 20.22
C LEU A 99 -17.17 8.00 21.70
N GLU A 100 -16.25 7.65 22.62
CA GLU A 100 -16.33 8.03 24.05
C GLU A 100 -16.26 9.55 24.25
N ASN A 101 -15.55 10.27 23.37
CA ASN A 101 -15.30 11.71 23.47
C ASN A 101 -15.97 12.47 22.34
N ILE A 102 -17.09 11.97 21.83
CA ILE A 102 -17.78 12.59 20.71
C ILE A 102 -18.30 13.97 21.11
N THR A 103 -18.09 14.96 20.25
CA THR A 103 -18.39 16.36 20.56
C THR A 103 -19.72 16.83 19.97
N ASN A 104 -20.18 16.19 18.88
CA ASN A 104 -21.46 16.52 18.25
C ASN A 104 -22.65 15.97 19.08
N PRO A 105 -23.49 16.84 19.67
CA PRO A 105 -24.64 16.43 20.49
C PRO A 105 -25.68 15.60 19.72
N GLU A 106 -25.83 15.82 18.42
CA GLU A 106 -26.78 15.08 17.58
C GLU A 106 -26.46 13.59 17.51
N LEU A 107 -25.23 13.20 17.83
CA LEU A 107 -24.77 11.81 17.74
C LEU A 107 -24.90 11.05 19.06
N PHE A 108 -25.17 11.73 20.18
CA PHE A 108 -25.11 11.14 21.53
C PHE A 108 -26.08 9.96 21.70
N GLU A 109 -27.28 10.03 21.12
CA GLU A 109 -28.26 8.94 21.20
C GLU A 109 -27.87 7.71 20.37
N TYR A 110 -27.06 7.89 19.33
CA TYR A 110 -26.68 6.83 18.40
C TYR A 110 -25.40 6.09 18.81
N VAL A 111 -24.52 6.71 19.59
CA VAL A 111 -23.20 6.13 19.93
C VAL A 111 -23.23 5.10 21.04
N SER A 112 -24.24 5.11 21.92
CA SER A 112 -24.25 4.26 23.12
C SER A 112 -24.11 2.76 22.82
N LYS A 113 -24.94 2.22 21.91
CA LYS A 113 -24.89 0.79 21.53
C LYS A 113 -23.61 0.42 20.76
N PRO A 114 -23.21 1.15 19.69
CA PRO A 114 -21.94 0.89 19.00
C PRO A 114 -20.74 0.94 19.95
N LEU A 115 -20.70 1.91 20.86
CA LEU A 115 -19.61 2.08 21.80
C LEU A 115 -19.50 0.89 22.76
N GLN A 116 -20.62 0.42 23.30
CA GLN A 116 -20.64 -0.79 24.14
C GLN A 116 -20.08 -2.00 23.39
N MET A 117 -20.60 -2.26 22.17
CA MET A 117 -20.17 -3.39 21.34
C MET A 117 -18.67 -3.30 21.00
N LEU A 118 -18.19 -2.14 20.55
CA LEU A 118 -16.78 -1.94 20.23
C LEU A 118 -15.89 -2.03 21.47
N GLY A 119 -16.37 -1.62 22.65
CA GLY A 119 -15.68 -1.78 23.91
C GLY A 119 -15.45 -3.25 24.28
N ASP A 120 -16.47 -4.10 24.08
CA ASP A 120 -16.36 -5.55 24.30
C ASP A 120 -15.44 -6.23 23.28
N ILE A 121 -15.49 -5.80 22.01
CA ILE A 121 -14.59 -6.25 20.96
C ILE A 121 -13.15 -5.85 21.29
N ARG A 122 -12.90 -4.59 21.68
CA ARG A 122 -11.58 -4.08 22.09
C ARG A 122 -10.98 -4.95 23.20
N ARG A 123 -11.77 -5.27 24.23
CA ARG A 123 -11.34 -6.12 25.34
C ARG A 123 -10.94 -7.52 24.85
N SER A 124 -11.78 -8.13 24.02
CA SER A 124 -11.54 -9.46 23.45
C SER A 124 -10.30 -9.50 22.55
N LEU A 125 -10.13 -8.50 21.68
CA LEU A 125 -8.93 -8.34 20.85
C LEU A 125 -7.68 -8.16 21.69
N GLY A 126 -7.74 -7.35 22.75
CA GLY A 126 -6.61 -7.15 23.68
C GLY A 126 -6.16 -8.45 24.34
N HIS A 127 -7.09 -9.30 24.78
CA HIS A 127 -6.74 -10.64 25.28
C HIS A 127 -6.05 -11.50 24.21
N CYS A 128 -6.56 -11.50 22.98
CA CYS A 128 -5.99 -12.28 21.87
C CYS A 128 -4.57 -11.80 21.51
N VAL A 129 -4.33 -10.49 21.44
CA VAL A 129 -3.00 -9.92 21.17
C VAL A 129 -2.03 -10.30 22.27
N ASN A 130 -2.40 -10.08 23.54
CA ASN A 130 -1.52 -10.37 24.68
C ASN A 130 -1.17 -11.86 24.79
N SER A 131 -2.12 -12.75 24.51
CA SER A 131 -1.87 -14.20 24.53
C SER A 131 -0.81 -14.67 23.53
N ARG A 132 -0.54 -13.88 22.48
CA ARG A 132 0.38 -14.22 21.38
C ARG A 132 1.67 -13.41 21.40
N ALA A 133 1.84 -12.50 22.35
CA ALA A 133 2.95 -11.56 22.43
C ALA A 133 4.32 -12.24 22.60
N HIS A 134 4.38 -13.41 23.26
CA HIS A 134 5.62 -14.16 23.46
C HIS A 134 6.05 -14.98 22.23
N GLU A 135 5.11 -15.32 21.35
CA GLU A 135 5.35 -16.20 20.21
C GLU A 135 5.63 -15.43 18.92
N ASN A 136 5.12 -14.19 18.82
CA ASN A 136 5.16 -13.42 17.58
C ASN A 136 5.74 -12.02 17.85
N ARG A 137 6.99 -11.83 17.43
CA ARG A 137 7.56 -10.48 17.34
C ARG A 137 6.79 -9.68 16.27
N PRO A 138 6.36 -8.44 16.56
CA PRO A 138 5.79 -7.54 15.55
C PRO A 138 6.66 -7.47 14.30
N SER A 139 6.06 -7.48 13.12
CA SER A 139 6.83 -7.22 11.91
C SER A 139 7.24 -5.75 11.80
N GLN A 140 8.33 -5.51 11.07
CA GLN A 140 8.75 -4.14 10.72
C GLN A 140 7.66 -3.37 9.95
N HIS A 141 6.83 -4.09 9.18
CA HIS A 141 5.72 -3.48 8.45
C HIS A 141 4.67 -2.94 9.43
N LEU A 142 4.30 -3.72 10.45
CA LEU A 142 3.41 -3.29 11.51
C LEU A 142 3.99 -2.09 12.27
N ASP A 143 5.29 -2.11 12.62
CA ASP A 143 5.94 -0.98 13.30
C ASP A 143 5.85 0.31 12.48
N THR A 144 6.11 0.21 11.17
CA THR A 144 6.02 1.34 10.23
C THR A 144 4.59 1.88 10.16
N TRP A 145 3.61 0.98 10.04
CA TRP A 145 2.20 1.36 10.03
C TRP A 145 1.78 2.04 11.33
N LEU A 146 2.15 1.50 12.49
CA LEU A 146 1.82 2.07 13.80
C LEU A 146 2.37 3.48 13.97
N LYS A 147 3.58 3.74 13.48
CA LYS A 147 4.19 5.06 13.51
C LYS A 147 3.37 6.06 12.70
N GLU A 148 3.03 5.73 11.45
CA GLU A 148 2.25 6.63 10.58
C GLU A 148 0.81 6.79 11.08
N PHE A 149 0.18 5.71 11.56
CA PHE A 149 -1.15 5.75 12.17
C PHE A 149 -1.21 6.73 13.35
N ASN A 150 -0.24 6.65 14.27
CA ASN A 150 -0.19 7.56 15.41
C ASN A 150 0.06 9.01 14.97
N LYS A 151 0.97 9.22 14.01
CA LYS A 151 1.24 10.56 13.46
C LYS A 151 -0.02 11.20 12.86
N ILE A 152 -0.75 10.48 12.00
CA ILE A 152 -1.99 10.98 11.39
C ILE A 152 -3.00 11.28 12.49
N LYS A 153 -3.25 10.31 13.38
CA LYS A 153 -4.16 10.47 14.52
C LYS A 153 -3.85 11.71 15.38
N ASP A 154 -2.58 12.03 15.60
CA ASP A 154 -2.14 13.18 16.40
C ASP A 154 -2.24 14.52 15.65
N MET A 155 -2.24 14.50 14.32
CA MET A 155 -2.32 15.70 13.47
C MET A 155 -3.76 16.07 13.10
N GLU A 156 -4.68 15.12 13.08
CA GLU A 156 -6.07 15.35 12.70
C GLU A 156 -6.88 16.05 13.80
N SER A 157 -7.85 16.87 13.37
CA SER A 157 -8.80 17.49 14.29
C SER A 157 -9.77 16.45 14.86
N GLN A 158 -10.35 16.73 16.03
CA GLN A 158 -11.38 15.89 16.64
C GLN A 158 -12.56 15.64 15.69
N GLU A 159 -13.04 16.68 15.00
CA GLU A 159 -14.13 16.57 14.03
C GLU A 159 -13.77 15.63 12.85
N CYS A 160 -12.53 15.72 12.35
CA CYS A 160 -12.05 14.83 11.29
C CYS A 160 -12.01 13.37 11.75
N LEU A 161 -11.52 13.14 12.96
CA LEU A 161 -11.47 11.80 13.57
C LEU A 161 -12.88 11.22 13.77
N GLU A 162 -13.83 12.02 14.27
CA GLU A 162 -15.23 11.60 14.44
C GLU A 162 -15.84 11.15 13.11
N LYS A 163 -15.76 11.99 12.07
CA LYS A 163 -16.28 11.66 10.73
C LYS A 163 -15.61 10.41 10.18
N THR A 164 -14.28 10.33 10.29
CA THR A 164 -13.51 9.18 9.79
C THR A 164 -13.93 7.89 10.48
N VAL A 165 -14.01 7.90 11.82
CA VAL A 165 -14.43 6.72 12.58
C VAL A 165 -15.85 6.30 12.18
N ILE A 166 -16.80 7.23 12.18
CA ILE A 166 -18.22 6.95 11.87
C ILE A 166 -18.36 6.35 10.46
N LEU A 167 -17.73 6.96 9.46
CA LEU A 167 -17.80 6.50 8.07
C LEU A 167 -17.20 5.10 7.88
N ASN A 168 -16.23 4.70 8.72
CA ASN A 168 -15.55 3.41 8.61
C ASN A 168 -16.10 2.33 9.54
N LEU A 169 -17.11 2.62 10.39
CA LEU A 169 -17.64 1.65 11.36
C LEU A 169 -18.13 0.34 10.70
N MET A 170 -18.88 0.46 9.60
CA MET A 170 -19.42 -0.72 8.92
C MET A 170 -18.33 -1.58 8.30
N GLN A 171 -17.31 -0.96 7.72
CA GLN A 171 -16.14 -1.68 7.18
C GLN A 171 -15.36 -2.36 8.32
N MET A 172 -15.14 -1.65 9.43
CA MET A 172 -14.44 -2.20 10.59
C MET A 172 -15.15 -3.46 11.13
N LEU A 173 -16.47 -3.40 11.27
CA LEU A 173 -17.27 -4.52 11.79
C LEU A 173 -17.35 -5.70 10.81
N ASN A 174 -17.54 -5.43 9.52
CA ASN A 174 -17.82 -6.47 8.54
C ASN A 174 -16.59 -7.04 7.84
N GLU A 175 -15.48 -6.31 7.86
CA GLU A 175 -14.27 -6.72 7.17
C GLU A 175 -13.15 -6.92 8.19
N ASP A 176 -12.66 -5.85 8.82
CA ASP A 176 -11.49 -5.89 9.69
C ASP A 176 -11.65 -6.90 10.84
N ILE A 177 -12.72 -6.77 11.62
CA ILE A 177 -12.97 -7.60 12.80
C ILE A 177 -13.28 -9.05 12.38
N LYS A 178 -14.12 -9.25 11.35
CA LYS A 178 -14.42 -10.60 10.85
C LYS A 178 -13.15 -11.31 10.37
N CYS A 179 -12.27 -10.61 9.66
CA CYS A 179 -11.00 -11.16 9.22
C CYS A 179 -10.02 -11.44 10.36
N ALA A 180 -9.98 -10.59 11.38
CA ALA A 180 -9.16 -10.83 12.56
C ALA A 180 -9.65 -12.09 13.33
N ALA A 181 -10.97 -12.31 13.37
CA ALA A 181 -11.59 -13.47 14.02
C ALA A 181 -11.46 -14.77 13.18
N HIS A 182 -11.60 -14.68 11.85
CA HIS A 182 -11.65 -15.84 10.93
C HIS A 182 -10.57 -15.73 9.87
N MET A 183 -9.41 -16.33 10.13
CA MET A 183 -8.21 -16.13 9.31
C MET A 183 -8.28 -16.76 7.91
N ASP A 184 -9.14 -17.75 7.72
CA ASP A 184 -9.40 -18.51 6.51
C ASP A 184 -10.26 -17.77 5.47
N GLN A 185 -10.97 -16.71 5.87
CA GLN A 185 -11.89 -15.96 5.00
C GLN A 185 -11.33 -14.61 4.56
N CYS A 186 -10.03 -14.37 4.79
CA CYS A 186 -9.44 -13.05 4.66
C CYS A 186 -8.76 -12.76 3.31
N ASP A 187 -8.82 -13.69 2.36
CA ASP A 187 -8.09 -13.63 1.08
C ASP A 187 -8.57 -12.51 0.12
N LYS A 188 -9.60 -11.75 0.49
CA LYS A 188 -10.06 -10.57 -0.27
C LYS A 188 -9.48 -9.24 0.24
N MET A 189 -8.82 -9.21 1.39
CA MET A 189 -8.37 -7.99 2.06
C MET A 189 -6.86 -7.75 1.97
N VAL A 190 -6.35 -7.62 0.74
CA VAL A 190 -5.03 -7.00 0.50
C VAL A 190 -5.16 -5.71 -0.33
N GLN A 191 -6.34 -5.39 -0.88
CA GLN A 191 -6.52 -4.16 -1.66
C GLN A 191 -6.93 -2.94 -0.82
N HIS A 192 -7.51 -3.11 0.38
CA HIS A 192 -7.99 -1.99 1.21
C HIS A 192 -7.09 -1.60 2.38
N LEU A 193 -6.06 -2.40 2.70
CA LEU A 193 -5.07 -2.05 3.73
C LEU A 193 -3.96 -1.10 3.22
N TYR A 194 -3.99 -0.79 1.92
CA TYR A 194 -3.11 0.19 1.28
C TYR A 194 -3.95 1.17 0.46
N PRO A 195 -4.41 2.30 1.02
CA PRO A 195 -4.78 3.42 0.18
C PRO A 195 -3.49 4.01 -0.42
N SER A 196 -3.03 3.47 -1.55
CA SER A 196 -2.38 4.32 -2.54
C SER A 196 -3.47 5.24 -3.08
N GLN A 197 -3.70 6.37 -2.39
CA GLN A 197 -4.34 7.62 -2.83
C GLN A 197 -5.05 8.33 -1.67
N VAL A 198 -4.32 9.11 -0.87
CA VAL A 198 -4.75 10.45 -0.42
C VAL A 198 -3.49 11.29 -0.19
N LEU A 199 -2.81 11.69 -1.27
CA LEU A 199 -1.81 12.75 -1.25
C LEU A 199 -1.92 13.55 -2.55
N THR A 200 -3.12 14.07 -2.85
CA THR A 200 -3.30 15.13 -3.84
C THR A 200 -4.60 15.89 -3.56
N THR A 201 -4.62 16.70 -2.51
CA THR A 201 -5.34 17.99 -2.52
C THR A 201 -4.63 18.95 -1.56
N ALA A 202 -3.41 19.32 -1.93
CA ALA A 202 -2.77 20.53 -1.43
C ALA A 202 -2.25 21.28 -2.66
N ASN A 203 -3.17 21.95 -3.36
CA ASN A 203 -2.94 23.16 -4.16
C ASN A 203 -4.22 23.51 -4.93
N GLN A 204 -5.12 24.23 -4.27
CA GLN A 204 -5.87 25.33 -4.89
C GLN A 204 -6.33 26.23 -3.75
N LYS A 205 -5.37 27.00 -3.26
CA LYS A 205 -5.61 28.18 -2.43
C LYS A 205 -6.35 29.18 -3.31
N GLN A 206 -7.48 29.67 -2.81
CA GLN A 206 -8.13 30.88 -3.28
C GLN A 206 -7.14 32.04 -3.19
N GLU A 207 -6.90 32.71 -4.31
CA GLU A 207 -6.62 34.15 -4.44
C GLU A 207 -6.91 34.55 -5.89
#